data_AF-A0A3A8NQ38-F1
#
_entry.id   AF-A0A3A8NQ38-F1
#
_cell.length_a   1.000
_cell.length_b   1.000
_cell.length_c   1.000
_cell.angle_alpha   90.00
_cell.angle_beta   90.00
_cell.angle_gamma   90.00
#
_symmetry.space_group_name_H-M   'P 1'
#
loop_
_entity.id
_entity.type
_entity.pdbx_description
1 polymer ?
#
loop_
_entity_poly.entity_id
_entity_poly.type
_entity_poly.pdbx_seq_one_letter_code
_entity_poly.pdbx_strand_id
1 'polypeptide(L)'
;MFPPPSQVLRQREGTLADTPFPLLLHALMVEERTCTLELKVRQREKRITFEDGAPVACHSNLLHETLGKYLVEKGRLTEADYQKALGESVSSGLQMGALLVQKALISPFDLYKQLQANLAHKLLDCFRWTEARYRLISDVESPDATVRANSAQLILTGVSTVLPFDAVTTHFTFTDDRRFGQMPGVESAPKLSSKDARLFQALRQRPTFNELLERTGFDMESVLRRLYALCLLGVAGFVEDVDQRADEVAARAPHVPEPVA
;
A
#
# COMPACT_ATOMS: atom_id res chain seq x y z
N MET A 1 -7.76 17.44 -2.49
CA MET A 1 -7.59 16.34 -3.47
C MET A 1 -8.10 15.02 -2.91
N PHE A 2 -7.66 14.60 -1.73
CA PHE A 2 -8.23 13.47 -0.99
C PHE A 2 -8.82 13.92 0.35
N PRO A 3 -9.83 13.23 0.90
CA PRO A 3 -10.30 13.49 2.26
C PRO A 3 -9.18 13.19 3.28
N PRO A 4 -9.16 13.89 4.44
CA PRO A 4 -8.23 13.59 5.52
C PRO A 4 -8.31 12.12 5.99
N PRO A 5 -7.19 11.47 6.35
CA PRO A 5 -7.16 10.09 6.85
C PRO A 5 -8.19 9.79 7.95
N SER A 6 -8.28 10.66 8.97
CA SER A 6 -9.28 10.53 10.04
C SER A 6 -10.72 10.53 9.53
N GLN A 7 -11.04 11.30 8.49
CA GLN A 7 -12.37 11.33 7.88
C GLN A 7 -12.67 10.03 7.13
N VAL A 8 -11.69 9.50 6.38
CA VAL A 8 -11.82 8.22 5.67
C VAL A 8 -12.20 7.10 6.64
N LEU A 9 -11.55 7.04 7.81
CA LEU A 9 -11.75 5.97 8.79
C LEU A 9 -12.97 6.17 9.72
N ARG A 10 -13.71 7.29 9.61
CA ARG A 10 -15.00 7.44 10.31
C ARG A 10 -16.02 6.43 9.81
N GLN A 11 -15.99 6.15 8.51
CA GLN A 11 -16.86 5.15 7.90
C GLN A 11 -16.24 3.77 8.08
N ARG A 12 -16.88 2.93 8.90
CA ARG A 12 -16.38 1.59 9.22
C ARG A 12 -16.72 0.54 8.16
N GLU A 13 -17.63 0.84 7.23
CA GLU A 13 -18.01 -0.06 6.14
C GLU A 13 -18.47 0.72 4.90
N GLY A 14 -18.24 0.15 3.72
CA GLY A 14 -18.56 0.79 2.46
C GLY A 14 -18.15 -0.06 1.26
N THR A 15 -17.95 0.58 0.10
CA THR A 15 -17.45 -0.06 -1.12
C THR A 15 -16.09 0.50 -1.52
N LEU A 16 -15.27 -0.32 -2.19
CA LEU A 16 -14.01 0.12 -2.77
C LEU A 16 -14.19 1.00 -4.03
N ALA A 17 -15.42 1.12 -4.54
CA ALA A 17 -15.73 2.01 -5.65
C ALA A 17 -15.84 3.46 -5.15
N ASP A 18 -16.32 3.66 -3.92
CA ASP A 18 -16.40 4.97 -3.28
C ASP A 18 -15.10 5.31 -2.52
N THR A 19 -14.54 4.31 -1.81
CA THR A 19 -13.32 4.46 -1.01
C THR A 19 -12.26 3.46 -1.49
N PRO A 20 -11.44 3.82 -2.48
CA PRO A 20 -10.54 2.86 -3.13
C PRO A 20 -9.52 2.32 -2.13
N PHE A 21 -9.13 1.05 -2.31
CA PHE A 21 -8.18 0.36 -1.44
C PHE A 21 -6.90 1.16 -1.12
N PRO A 22 -6.21 1.83 -2.07
CA PRO A 22 -5.07 2.69 -1.74
C PRO A 22 -5.40 3.80 -0.73
N LEU A 23 -6.60 4.40 -0.81
CA LEU A 23 -7.03 5.44 0.12
C LEU A 23 -7.26 4.89 1.53
N LEU A 24 -7.89 3.73 1.66
CA LEU A 24 -8.03 3.04 2.95
C LEU A 24 -6.67 2.66 3.54
N LEU A 25 -5.79 2.08 2.72
CA LEU A 25 -4.45 1.67 3.14
C LEU A 25 -3.63 2.88 3.61
N HIS A 26 -3.70 4.00 2.89
CA HIS A 26 -3.06 5.25 3.29
C HIS A 26 -3.63 5.77 4.61
N ALA A 27 -4.96 5.80 4.75
CA ALA A 27 -5.59 6.30 5.95
C ALA A 27 -5.23 5.47 7.19
N LEU A 28 -5.24 4.14 7.07
CA LEU A 28 -4.83 3.22 8.14
C LEU A 28 -3.37 3.43 8.55
N MET A 29 -2.48 3.64 7.57
CA MET A 29 -1.06 3.92 7.79
C MET A 29 -0.85 5.23 8.57
N VAL A 30 -1.48 6.33 8.15
CA VAL A 30 -1.29 7.64 8.78
C VAL A 30 -1.92 7.73 10.17
N GLU A 31 -3.04 7.06 10.38
CA GLU A 31 -3.76 7.05 11.66
C GLU A 31 -3.28 5.93 12.59
N GLU A 32 -2.24 5.20 12.19
CA GLU A 32 -1.60 4.10 12.94
C GLU A 32 -2.61 3.11 13.53
N ARG A 33 -3.69 2.80 12.79
CA ARG A 33 -4.78 1.99 13.34
C ARG A 33 -4.43 0.51 13.37
N THR A 34 -4.57 -0.09 14.55
CA THR A 34 -4.60 -1.55 14.75
C THR A 34 -6.03 -2.04 14.59
N CYS A 35 -6.29 -2.83 13.54
CA CYS A 35 -7.64 -3.32 13.18
C CYS A 35 -7.60 -4.44 12.12
N THR A 36 -8.76 -5.00 11.77
CA THR A 36 -8.92 -5.92 10.64
C THR A 36 -9.72 -5.30 9.50
N LEU A 37 -9.04 -5.22 8.36
CA LEU A 37 -9.44 -5.10 6.96
C LEU A 37 -10.28 -6.24 6.38
N GLU A 38 -11.60 -6.30 6.51
CA GLU A 38 -12.39 -7.27 5.71
C GLU A 38 -12.73 -6.71 4.33
N LEU A 39 -12.45 -7.48 3.28
CA LEU A 39 -12.86 -7.22 1.90
C LEU A 39 -13.67 -8.40 1.37
N LYS A 40 -14.81 -8.15 0.74
CA LYS A 40 -15.65 -9.20 0.12
C LYS A 40 -16.15 -8.79 -1.26
N VAL A 41 -15.94 -9.65 -2.25
CA VAL A 41 -16.49 -9.53 -3.60
C VAL A 41 -17.00 -10.88 -4.10
N ARG A 42 -18.32 -11.00 -4.27
CA ARG A 42 -18.99 -12.28 -4.58
C ARG A 42 -18.58 -13.36 -3.57
N GLN A 43 -17.92 -14.43 -4.01
CA GLN A 43 -17.43 -15.53 -3.19
C GLN A 43 -15.97 -15.36 -2.74
N ARG A 44 -15.31 -14.25 -3.09
CA ARG A 44 -13.91 -13.98 -2.71
C ARG A 44 -13.90 -13.12 -1.47
N GLU A 45 -13.06 -13.48 -0.51
CA GLU A 45 -12.88 -12.72 0.73
C GLU A 45 -11.42 -12.65 1.15
N LYS A 46 -11.06 -11.50 1.74
CA LYS A 46 -9.78 -11.26 2.38
C LYS A 46 -9.99 -10.60 3.73
N ARG A 47 -9.21 -11.02 4.73
CA ARG A 47 -9.12 -10.38 6.03
C ARG A 47 -7.66 -9.98 6.27
N ILE A 48 -7.42 -8.68 6.30
CA ILE A 48 -6.09 -8.08 6.43
C ILE A 48 -5.97 -7.54 7.85
N THR A 49 -5.02 -8.03 8.62
CA THR A 49 -4.75 -7.51 9.96
C THR A 49 -3.70 -6.41 9.88
N PHE A 50 -3.99 -5.30 10.54
CA PHE A 50 -3.13 -4.14 10.67
C PHE A 50 -2.69 -3.97 12.12
N GLU A 51 -1.43 -3.60 12.32
CA GLU A 51 -0.83 -3.25 13.60
C GLU A 51 -0.06 -1.95 13.39
N ASP A 52 -0.37 -0.91 14.18
CA ASP A 52 0.19 0.44 14.05
C ASP A 52 0.14 0.94 12.59
N GLY A 53 -0.99 0.70 11.92
CA GLY A 53 -1.23 1.10 10.53
C GLY A 53 -0.51 0.28 9.46
N ALA A 54 0.31 -0.71 9.83
CA ALA A 54 1.00 -1.58 8.87
C ALA A 54 0.28 -2.94 8.73
N PRO A 55 0.08 -3.45 7.49
CA PRO A 55 -0.40 -4.81 7.30
C PRO A 55 0.61 -5.83 7.83
N VAL A 56 0.14 -6.71 8.71
CA VAL A 56 0.97 -7.76 9.34
C VAL A 56 0.50 -9.18 9.00
N ALA A 57 -0.76 -9.34 8.61
CA ALA A 57 -1.29 -10.63 8.14
C ALA A 57 -2.37 -10.44 7.08
N CYS A 58 -2.56 -11.45 6.24
CA CYS A 58 -3.68 -11.51 5.30
C CYS A 58 -4.16 -12.95 5.13
N HIS A 59 -5.37 -13.22 5.61
CA HIS A 59 -6.13 -14.42 5.31
C HIS A 59 -6.93 -14.20 4.03
N SER A 60 -6.90 -15.19 3.13
CA SER A 60 -7.60 -15.15 1.84
C SER A 60 -8.15 -16.53 1.54
N ASN A 61 -9.35 -16.58 0.98
CA ASN A 61 -9.94 -17.83 0.50
C ASN A 61 -9.52 -18.21 -0.93
N LEU A 62 -8.64 -17.43 -1.56
CA LEU A 62 -8.09 -17.73 -2.88
C LEU A 62 -6.95 -18.76 -2.78
N LEU A 63 -7.15 -19.93 -3.40
CA LEU A 63 -6.21 -21.06 -3.31
C LEU A 63 -4.78 -20.71 -3.77
N HIS A 64 -4.64 -19.98 -4.88
CA HIS A 64 -3.33 -19.58 -5.43
C HIS A 64 -2.56 -18.61 -4.51
N GLU A 65 -3.24 -17.98 -3.55
CA GLU A 65 -2.60 -17.09 -2.58
C GLU A 65 -2.15 -17.81 -1.31
N THR A 66 -2.54 -19.07 -1.10
CA THR A 66 -2.05 -19.88 0.03
C THR A 66 -0.53 -20.02 -0.04
N LEU A 67 0.14 -20.10 1.12
CA LEU A 67 1.61 -20.18 1.18
C LEU A 67 2.15 -21.32 0.31
N GLY A 68 1.56 -22.51 0.42
CA GLY A 68 2.02 -23.68 -0.33
C GLY A 68 1.91 -23.50 -1.84
N LYS A 69 0.75 -23.07 -2.36
CA LYS A 69 0.59 -22.80 -3.79
C LYS A 69 1.46 -21.66 -4.30
N TYR A 70 1.58 -20.59 -3.52
CA TYR A 70 2.49 -19.50 -3.83
C TYR A 70 3.94 -19.99 -3.96
N LEU A 71 4.42 -20.85 -3.04
CA LEU A 71 5.78 -21.41 -3.13
C LEU A 71 5.97 -22.29 -4.36
N VAL A 72 4.96 -23.08 -4.75
CA VAL A 72 5.00 -23.87 -5.98
C VAL A 72 5.09 -22.97 -7.21
N GLU A 73 4.25 -21.94 -7.30
CA GLU A 73 4.26 -20.98 -8.41
C GLU A 73 5.59 -20.23 -8.54
N LYS A 74 6.28 -19.99 -7.42
CA LYS A 74 7.63 -19.38 -7.42
C LYS A 74 8.77 -20.40 -7.64
N GLY A 75 8.47 -21.67 -7.87
CA GLY A 75 9.47 -22.73 -8.05
C GLY A 75 10.29 -23.01 -6.78
N ARG A 76 9.77 -22.62 -5.61
CA ARG A 76 10.42 -22.79 -4.29
C ARG A 76 9.99 -24.07 -3.59
N LEU A 77 8.96 -24.75 -4.09
CA LEU A 77 8.43 -26.00 -3.59
C LEU A 77 7.92 -26.82 -4.79
N THR A 78 8.14 -28.13 -4.81
CA THR A 78 7.57 -28.96 -5.88
C THR A 78 6.09 -29.22 -5.63
N GLU A 79 5.30 -29.48 -6.68
CA GLU A 79 3.88 -29.85 -6.49
C GLU A 79 3.74 -31.14 -5.66
N ALA A 80 4.65 -32.10 -5.82
CA ALA A 80 4.65 -33.35 -5.04
C ALA A 80 4.89 -33.09 -3.54
N ASP A 81 5.89 -32.28 -3.21
CA ASP A 81 6.19 -31.92 -1.81
C ASP A 81 5.06 -31.09 -1.19
N TYR A 82 4.46 -30.18 -1.97
CA TYR A 82 3.29 -29.42 -1.56
C TYR A 82 2.11 -30.33 -1.19
N GLN A 83 1.75 -31.30 -2.05
CA GLN A 83 0.63 -32.19 -1.78
C GLN A 83 0.87 -33.05 -0.53
N LYS A 84 2.11 -33.54 -0.34
CA LYS A 84 2.50 -34.29 0.86
C LYS A 84 2.42 -33.43 2.12
N ALA A 85 2.97 -32.21 2.08
CA ALA A 85 2.94 -31.29 3.20
C ALA A 85 1.50 -30.81 3.52
N LEU A 86 0.66 -30.63 2.50
CA LEU A 86 -0.74 -30.27 2.69
C LEU A 86 -1.51 -31.36 3.43
N GLY A 87 -1.40 -32.61 2.99
CA GLY A 87 -2.07 -33.73 3.66
C GLY A 87 -1.68 -33.86 5.14
N GLU A 88 -0.40 -33.66 5.44
CA GLU A 88 0.10 -33.73 6.82
C GLU A 88 -0.24 -32.50 7.65
N SER A 89 -0.27 -31.30 7.07
CA SER A 89 -0.75 -30.09 7.74
C SER A 89 -2.21 -30.23 8.17
N VAL A 90 -3.05 -30.84 7.30
CA VAL A 90 -4.46 -31.10 7.61
C VAL A 90 -4.63 -32.15 8.72
N SER A 91 -3.85 -33.24 8.70
CA SER A 91 -3.98 -34.31 9.70
C SER A 91 -3.36 -33.97 11.06
N SER A 92 -2.28 -33.19 11.08
CA SER A 92 -1.57 -32.81 12.31
C SER A 92 -2.03 -31.48 12.92
N GLY A 93 -2.71 -30.63 12.15
CA GLY A 93 -3.04 -29.26 12.55
C GLY A 93 -1.84 -28.29 12.55
N LEU A 94 -0.64 -28.74 12.15
CA LEU A 94 0.54 -27.88 12.08
C LEU A 94 0.42 -26.87 10.93
N GLN A 95 0.88 -25.65 11.16
CA GLN A 95 0.96 -24.64 10.11
C GLN A 95 1.92 -25.09 9.00
N MET A 96 1.50 -24.90 7.74
CA MET A 96 2.29 -25.25 6.55
C MET A 96 3.74 -24.77 6.62
N GLY A 97 3.98 -23.51 7.03
CA GLY A 97 5.33 -22.95 7.14
C GLY A 97 6.22 -23.73 8.12
N ALA A 98 5.70 -24.03 9.32
CA ALA A 98 6.43 -24.81 10.32
C ALA A 98 6.72 -26.23 9.83
N LEU A 99 5.76 -26.86 9.15
CA LEU A 99 5.91 -28.19 8.58
C LEU A 99 7.00 -28.25 7.49
N LEU A 100 7.04 -27.26 6.60
CA LEU A 100 8.06 -27.19 5.55
C LEU A 100 9.48 -27.03 6.14
N VAL A 101 9.61 -26.28 7.24
CA VAL A 101 10.88 -26.15 7.98
C VAL A 101 11.27 -27.47 8.64
N GLN A 102 10.34 -28.14 9.33
CA GLN A 102 10.61 -29.44 9.97
C GLN A 102 11.08 -30.50 8.96
N LYS A 103 10.58 -30.43 7.72
CA LYS A 103 10.97 -31.34 6.63
C LYS A 103 12.23 -30.90 5.87
N ALA A 104 12.88 -29.82 6.30
CA ALA A 104 14.02 -29.22 5.61
C ALA A 104 13.76 -28.87 4.14
N LEU A 105 12.50 -28.62 3.77
CA LEU A 105 12.11 -28.18 2.42
C LEU A 105 12.33 -26.68 2.22
N ILE A 106 12.36 -25.92 3.32
CA ILE A 106 12.69 -24.49 3.33
C ILE A 106 13.42 -24.16 4.64
N SER A 107 14.41 -23.26 4.59
CA SER A 107 15.05 -22.75 5.80
C SER A 107 14.12 -21.74 6.52
N PRO A 108 14.26 -21.53 7.84
CA PRO A 108 13.49 -20.51 8.56
C PRO A 108 13.66 -19.10 7.97
N PHE A 109 14.88 -18.76 7.56
CA PHE A 109 15.20 -17.47 6.95
C PHE A 109 14.52 -17.29 5.59
N ASP A 110 14.53 -18.33 4.75
CA ASP A 110 13.83 -18.26 3.47
C ASP A 110 12.32 -18.27 3.66
N LEU A 111 11.79 -19.01 4.63
CA LEU A 111 10.37 -18.97 4.97
C LEU A 111 9.92 -17.55 5.32
N TYR A 112 10.68 -16.85 6.17
CA TYR A 112 10.40 -15.44 6.50
C TYR A 112 10.30 -14.56 5.25
N LYS A 113 11.28 -14.66 4.34
CA LYS A 113 11.26 -13.91 3.07
C LYS A 113 10.04 -14.25 2.21
N GLN A 114 9.69 -15.53 2.13
CA GLN A 114 8.54 -15.99 1.34
C GLN A 114 7.21 -15.57 1.96
N LEU A 115 7.10 -15.56 3.29
CA LEU A 115 5.94 -15.03 4.01
C LEU A 115 5.75 -13.53 3.72
N GLN A 116 6.83 -12.75 3.79
CA GLN A 116 6.78 -11.32 3.48
C GLN A 116 6.37 -11.07 2.03
N ALA A 117 6.92 -11.84 1.09
CA ALA A 117 6.57 -11.73 -0.33
C ALA A 117 5.13 -12.20 -0.63
N ASN A 118 4.67 -13.28 0.00
CA ASN A 118 3.28 -13.75 -0.12
C ASN A 118 2.28 -12.77 0.48
N LEU A 119 2.60 -12.13 1.62
CA LEU A 119 1.79 -11.07 2.20
C LEU A 119 1.66 -9.90 1.23
N ALA A 120 2.78 -9.39 0.69
CA ALA A 120 2.76 -8.32 -0.30
C ALA A 120 1.95 -8.72 -1.55
N HIS A 121 2.09 -9.96 -2.03
CA HIS A 121 1.33 -10.47 -3.18
C HIS A 121 -0.18 -10.42 -2.95
N LYS A 122 -0.66 -10.92 -1.80
CA LYS A 122 -2.08 -10.87 -1.42
C LYS A 122 -2.62 -9.44 -1.36
N LEU A 123 -1.84 -8.54 -0.78
CA LEU A 123 -2.24 -7.13 -0.60
C LEU A 123 -2.25 -6.37 -1.92
N LEU A 124 -1.32 -6.66 -2.84
CA LEU A 124 -1.32 -6.08 -4.17
C LEU A 124 -2.55 -6.50 -4.97
N ASP A 125 -3.00 -7.76 -4.86
CA ASP A 125 -4.22 -8.20 -5.54
C ASP A 125 -5.49 -7.44 -5.08
N CYS A 126 -5.54 -6.94 -3.83
CA CYS A 126 -6.64 -6.12 -3.34
C CYS A 126 -6.85 -4.82 -4.15
N PHE A 127 -5.81 -4.30 -4.81
CA PHE A 127 -5.94 -3.12 -5.69
C PHE A 127 -6.84 -3.39 -6.90
N ARG A 128 -7.09 -4.66 -7.26
CA ARG A 128 -7.99 -5.05 -8.35
C ARG A 128 -9.45 -5.12 -7.91
N TRP A 129 -9.73 -5.10 -6.60
CA TRP A 129 -11.05 -5.39 -6.05
C TRP A 129 -11.92 -4.12 -5.98
N THR A 130 -11.97 -3.33 -7.04
CA THR A 130 -12.62 -2.00 -7.06
C THR A 130 -14.09 -2.04 -6.64
N GLU A 131 -14.79 -3.17 -6.80
CA GLU A 131 -16.21 -3.32 -6.41
C GLU A 131 -16.42 -4.04 -5.07
N ALA A 132 -15.36 -4.34 -4.31
CA ALA A 132 -15.53 -5.08 -3.06
C ALA A 132 -16.20 -4.22 -1.98
N ARG A 133 -17.00 -4.86 -1.14
CA ARG A 133 -17.42 -4.27 0.13
C ARG A 133 -16.30 -4.39 1.14
N TYR A 134 -16.11 -3.35 1.95
CA TYR A 134 -15.14 -3.36 3.03
C TYR A 134 -15.81 -3.19 4.40
N ARG A 135 -15.15 -3.72 5.44
CA ARG A 135 -15.49 -3.46 6.84
C ARG A 135 -14.22 -3.39 7.70
N LEU A 136 -14.16 -2.41 8.58
CA LEU A 136 -13.13 -2.22 9.60
C LEU A 136 -13.62 -2.79 10.94
N ILE A 137 -12.83 -3.72 11.51
CA ILE A 137 -13.12 -4.37 12.79
C ILE A 137 -12.03 -3.99 13.80
N SER A 138 -12.41 -3.37 14.92
CA SER A 138 -11.47 -2.81 15.91
C SER A 138 -10.97 -3.81 16.95
N ASP A 139 -11.71 -4.88 17.22
CA ASP A 139 -11.35 -5.86 18.24
C ASP A 139 -10.47 -6.95 17.64
N VAL A 140 -9.17 -6.73 17.64
CA VAL A 140 -8.20 -7.70 17.12
C VAL A 140 -7.18 -7.98 18.20
N GLU A 141 -7.08 -9.24 18.60
CA GLU A 141 -5.87 -9.72 19.25
C GLU A 141 -4.73 -9.56 18.24
N SER A 142 -3.73 -8.74 18.57
CA SER A 142 -2.54 -8.61 17.73
C SER A 142 -1.96 -10.01 17.51
N PRO A 143 -1.94 -10.52 16.27
CA PRO A 143 -1.27 -11.79 16.02
C PRO A 143 0.21 -11.62 16.37
N ASP A 144 0.86 -12.69 16.85
CA ASP A 144 2.32 -12.72 16.96
C ASP A 144 2.90 -12.73 15.54
N ALA A 145 2.94 -11.54 14.94
CA ALA A 145 3.15 -11.36 13.53
C ALA A 145 4.64 -11.31 13.24
N THR A 146 5.10 -12.30 12.49
CA THR A 146 6.51 -12.38 12.09
C THR A 146 6.84 -11.45 10.93
N VAL A 147 5.87 -10.95 10.16
CA VAL A 147 6.13 -10.14 8.96
C VAL A 147 5.31 -8.86 8.96
N ARG A 148 5.89 -7.80 8.40
CA ARG A 148 5.25 -6.49 8.24
C ARG A 148 5.44 -6.00 6.80
N ALA A 149 4.35 -5.55 6.19
CA ALA A 149 4.37 -4.96 4.85
C ALA A 149 4.51 -3.44 4.92
N ASN A 150 5.20 -2.85 3.94
CA ASN A 150 5.34 -1.41 3.83
C ASN A 150 4.15 -0.84 3.02
N SER A 151 3.20 -0.19 3.69
CA SER A 151 1.99 0.39 3.09
C SER A 151 2.31 1.40 1.99
N ALA A 152 3.29 2.28 2.18
CA ALA A 152 3.66 3.28 1.18
C ALA A 152 4.22 2.62 -0.10
N GLN A 153 5.05 1.59 0.05
CA GLN A 153 5.56 0.82 -1.09
C GLN A 153 4.46 0.05 -1.82
N LEU A 154 3.49 -0.51 -1.07
CA LEU A 154 2.31 -1.16 -1.64
C LEU A 154 1.47 -0.17 -2.45
N ILE A 155 1.26 1.05 -1.96
CA ILE A 155 0.54 2.11 -2.68
C ILE A 155 1.26 2.47 -3.98
N LEU A 156 2.56 2.79 -3.93
CA LEU A 156 3.34 3.11 -5.14
C LEU A 156 3.26 1.97 -6.17
N THR A 157 3.47 0.74 -5.73
CA THR A 157 3.51 -0.43 -6.62
C THR A 157 2.12 -0.79 -7.15
N GLY A 158 1.12 -0.83 -6.29
CA GLY A 158 -0.24 -1.24 -6.61
C GLY A 158 -0.94 -0.24 -7.52
N VAL A 159 -0.81 1.06 -7.26
CA VAL A 159 -1.33 2.10 -8.17
C VAL A 159 -0.64 2.04 -9.53
N SER A 160 0.69 1.84 -9.55
CA SER A 160 1.45 1.88 -10.80
C SER A 160 1.26 0.65 -11.68
N THR A 161 0.91 -0.51 -11.11
CA THR A 161 0.96 -1.80 -11.84
C THR A 161 -0.31 -2.64 -11.77
N VAL A 162 -1.21 -2.39 -10.81
CA VAL A 162 -2.33 -3.30 -10.53
C VAL A 162 -3.71 -2.63 -10.60
N LEU A 163 -3.84 -1.44 -10.01
CA LEU A 163 -5.10 -0.71 -9.92
C LEU A 163 -5.69 -0.47 -11.32
N PRO A 164 -6.96 -0.78 -11.58
CA PRO A 164 -7.62 -0.39 -12.83
C PRO A 164 -7.51 1.12 -13.10
N PHE A 165 -7.30 1.51 -14.35
CA PHE A 165 -7.00 2.91 -14.68
C PHE A 165 -8.20 3.84 -14.49
N ASP A 166 -9.40 3.33 -14.76
CA ASP A 166 -10.68 3.98 -14.49
C ASP A 166 -10.83 4.40 -13.02
N ALA A 167 -10.38 3.58 -12.07
CA ALA A 167 -10.37 3.95 -10.65
C ALA A 167 -9.42 5.14 -10.39
N VAL A 168 -8.27 5.20 -11.07
CA VAL A 168 -7.35 6.36 -10.97
C VAL A 168 -8.04 7.62 -11.48
N THR A 169 -8.60 7.59 -12.70
CA THR A 169 -9.26 8.77 -13.29
C THR A 169 -10.51 9.20 -12.53
N THR A 170 -11.22 8.26 -11.90
CA THR A 170 -12.43 8.56 -11.10
C THR A 170 -12.08 9.29 -9.82
N HIS A 171 -11.01 8.87 -9.13
CA HIS A 171 -10.61 9.42 -7.83
C HIS A 171 -9.53 10.51 -7.92
N PHE A 172 -9.09 10.88 -9.13
CA PHE A 172 -8.01 11.84 -9.34
C PHE A 172 -8.34 12.83 -10.46
N THR A 173 -9.17 13.80 -10.12
CA THR A 173 -9.64 14.83 -11.06
C THR A 173 -9.11 16.20 -10.68
N PHE A 174 -8.76 16.99 -11.69
CA PHE A 174 -8.25 18.34 -11.57
C PHE A 174 -8.38 19.06 -12.93
N THR A 175 -8.24 20.38 -12.93
CA THR A 175 -8.19 21.18 -14.16
C THR A 175 -6.76 21.27 -14.68
N ASP A 176 -6.58 21.34 -16.00
CA ASP A 176 -5.26 21.26 -16.67
C ASP A 176 -4.28 22.37 -16.29
N ASP A 177 -4.80 23.51 -15.82
CA ASP A 177 -4.04 24.67 -15.36
C ASP A 177 -3.46 24.50 -13.94
N ARG A 178 -3.93 23.50 -13.18
CA ARG A 178 -3.39 23.25 -11.84
C ARG A 178 -1.93 22.82 -11.88
N ARG A 179 -1.16 23.41 -10.97
CA ARG A 179 0.26 23.12 -10.79
C ARG A 179 0.48 22.22 -9.59
N PHE A 180 1.48 21.35 -9.69
CA PHE A 180 1.82 20.37 -8.66
C PHE A 180 3.21 20.62 -8.10
N GLY A 181 3.40 20.43 -6.80
CA GLY A 181 4.67 20.61 -6.10
C GLY A 181 5.04 19.43 -5.21
N GLN A 182 6.27 19.44 -4.70
CA GLN A 182 6.72 18.53 -3.64
C GLN A 182 6.25 19.05 -2.28
N MET A 183 5.66 18.18 -1.46
CA MET A 183 5.24 18.54 -0.11
C MET A 183 6.46 18.67 0.82
N PRO A 184 6.62 19.77 1.56
CA PRO A 184 7.74 19.95 2.50
C PRO A 184 7.52 19.15 3.80
N GLY A 185 8.61 18.85 4.50
CA GLY A 185 8.56 18.27 5.86
C GLY A 185 8.16 16.79 5.93
N VAL A 186 8.28 16.05 4.83
CA VAL A 186 8.06 14.59 4.83
C VAL A 186 9.30 13.89 5.39
N GLU A 187 9.23 13.39 6.63
CA GLU A 187 10.38 12.80 7.33
C GLU A 187 10.86 11.47 6.73
N SER A 188 9.95 10.67 6.18
CA SER A 188 10.27 9.37 5.57
C SER A 188 9.59 9.21 4.22
N ALA A 189 10.26 9.66 3.16
CA ALA A 189 9.81 9.41 1.79
C ALA A 189 9.95 7.90 1.45
N PRO A 190 8.98 7.29 0.75
CA PRO A 190 9.08 5.91 0.32
C PRO A 190 10.23 5.70 -0.68
N LYS A 191 10.71 4.46 -0.79
CA LYS A 191 11.74 4.12 -1.77
C LYS A 191 11.15 4.19 -3.19
N LEU A 192 11.48 5.26 -3.89
CA LEU A 192 11.00 5.50 -5.25
C LEU A 192 11.73 4.61 -6.27
N SER A 193 10.98 4.09 -7.25
CA SER A 193 11.58 3.53 -8.46
C SER A 193 12.24 4.65 -9.29
N SER A 194 13.11 4.32 -10.24
CA SER A 194 13.75 5.33 -11.11
C SER A 194 12.72 6.19 -11.86
N LYS A 195 11.59 5.61 -12.25
CA LYS A 195 10.49 6.35 -12.91
C LYS A 195 9.75 7.26 -11.94
N ASP A 196 9.47 6.80 -10.72
CA ASP A 196 8.84 7.62 -9.67
C ASP A 196 9.75 8.77 -9.24
N ALA A 197 11.04 8.51 -9.07
CA ALA A 197 12.03 9.51 -8.71
C ALA A 197 12.15 10.60 -9.79
N ARG A 198 12.13 10.22 -11.08
CA ARG A 198 12.16 11.17 -12.20
C ARG A 198 10.94 12.09 -12.19
N LEU A 199 9.73 11.54 -12.02
CA LEU A 199 8.51 12.34 -11.95
C LEU A 199 8.51 13.22 -10.68
N PHE A 200 8.88 12.65 -9.54
CA PHE A 200 8.97 13.38 -8.28
C PHE A 200 9.94 14.56 -8.38
N GLN A 201 11.11 14.39 -9.01
CA GLN A 201 12.07 15.47 -9.23
C GLN A 201 11.50 16.60 -10.12
N ALA A 202 10.71 16.27 -11.14
CA ALA A 202 10.08 17.25 -12.01
C ALA A 202 9.12 18.18 -11.25
N LEU A 203 8.49 17.70 -10.16
CA LEU A 203 7.59 18.49 -9.32
C LEU A 203 8.26 19.69 -8.63
N ARG A 204 9.61 19.72 -8.53
CA ARG A 204 10.33 20.89 -8.00
C ARG A 204 10.08 22.16 -8.81
N GLN A 205 9.81 22.02 -10.10
CA GLN A 205 9.57 23.13 -11.02
C GLN A 205 8.10 23.60 -11.01
N ARG A 206 7.28 23.09 -10.09
CA ARG A 206 5.85 23.39 -9.98
C ARG A 206 5.08 23.24 -11.31
N PRO A 207 5.23 22.12 -12.03
CA PRO A 207 4.67 21.97 -13.36
C PRO A 207 3.14 21.79 -13.34
N THR A 208 2.49 22.11 -14.46
CA THR A 208 1.15 21.56 -14.77
C THR A 208 1.23 20.09 -15.16
N PHE A 209 0.09 19.42 -15.29
CA PHE A 209 0.07 18.02 -15.76
C PHE A 209 0.65 17.86 -17.17
N ASN A 210 0.34 18.77 -18.09
CA ASN A 210 0.88 18.73 -19.46
C ASN A 210 2.40 18.96 -19.47
N GLU A 211 2.90 19.90 -18.66
CA GLU A 211 4.34 20.12 -18.49
C GLU A 211 5.05 18.88 -17.89
N LEU A 212 4.37 18.10 -17.02
CA LEU A 212 4.91 16.83 -16.50
C LEU A 212 5.05 15.78 -17.60
N LEU A 213 4.07 15.66 -18.50
CA LEU A 213 4.14 14.74 -19.64
C LEU A 213 5.35 15.06 -20.52
N GLU A 214 5.52 16.33 -20.89
CA GLU A 214 6.63 16.78 -21.73
C GLU A 214 8.01 16.55 -21.09
N ARG A 215 8.16 16.90 -19.80
CA ARG A 215 9.45 16.80 -19.10
C ARG A 215 9.86 15.37 -18.81
N THR A 216 8.90 14.51 -18.48
CA THR A 216 9.18 13.11 -18.13
C THR A 216 9.26 12.22 -19.37
N GLY A 217 8.59 12.58 -20.46
CA GLY A 217 8.46 11.75 -21.66
C GLY A 217 7.66 10.48 -21.42
N PHE A 218 6.86 10.44 -20.36
CA PHE A 218 5.96 9.33 -20.05
C PHE A 218 4.60 9.54 -20.72
N ASP A 219 3.89 8.44 -20.96
CA ASP A 219 2.51 8.49 -21.41
C ASP A 219 1.57 9.01 -20.30
N MET A 220 0.36 9.42 -20.71
CA MET A 220 -0.66 10.00 -19.82
C MET A 220 -0.99 9.11 -18.62
N GLU A 221 -1.24 7.81 -18.86
CA GLU A 221 -1.60 6.88 -17.80
C GLU A 221 -0.44 6.70 -16.81
N SER A 222 0.79 6.56 -17.31
CA SER A 222 1.99 6.46 -16.48
C SER A 222 2.20 7.68 -15.59
N VAL A 223 1.99 8.91 -16.09
CA VAL A 223 2.11 10.13 -15.28
C VAL A 223 0.98 10.20 -14.26
N LEU A 224 -0.26 9.97 -14.69
CA LEU A 224 -1.43 10.10 -13.82
C LEU A 224 -1.39 9.12 -12.64
N ARG A 225 -1.04 7.85 -12.89
CA ARG A 225 -0.87 6.84 -11.83
C ARG A 225 0.18 7.24 -10.80
N ARG A 226 1.34 7.71 -11.26
CA ARG A 226 2.44 8.09 -10.35
C ARG A 226 2.10 9.33 -9.56
N LEU A 227 1.52 10.33 -10.22
CA LEU A 227 1.07 11.56 -9.57
C LEU A 227 -0.03 11.27 -8.54
N TYR A 228 -1.00 10.41 -8.86
CA TYR A 228 -2.00 9.92 -7.92
C TYR A 228 -1.35 9.30 -6.67
N ALA A 229 -0.42 8.36 -6.84
CA ALA A 229 0.23 7.69 -5.72
C ALA A 229 1.03 8.66 -4.85
N LEU A 230 1.79 9.57 -5.45
CA LEU A 230 2.58 10.58 -4.72
C LEU A 230 1.69 11.58 -3.97
N CYS A 231 0.61 12.03 -4.60
CA CYS A 231 -0.35 12.91 -3.97
C CYS A 231 -1.12 12.22 -2.83
N LEU A 232 -1.48 10.96 -3.02
CA LEU A 232 -2.16 10.18 -1.98
C LEU A 232 -1.26 9.98 -0.76
N LEU A 233 0.03 9.71 -0.98
CA LEU A 233 1.02 9.57 0.09
C LEU A 233 1.41 10.90 0.76
N GLY A 234 0.82 12.02 0.34
CA GLY A 234 1.08 13.34 0.90
C GLY A 234 2.50 13.85 0.62
N VAL A 235 3.22 13.27 -0.35
CA VAL A 235 4.57 13.74 -0.73
C VAL A 235 4.54 14.72 -1.91
N ALA A 236 3.41 14.79 -2.60
CA ALA A 236 3.12 15.77 -3.63
C ALA A 236 1.72 16.36 -3.41
N GLY A 237 1.45 17.51 -4.00
CA GLY A 237 0.13 18.15 -3.90
C GLY A 237 0.01 19.31 -4.86
N PHE A 238 -1.13 19.99 -4.82
CA PHE A 238 -1.25 21.26 -5.53
C PHE A 238 -0.35 22.32 -4.90
N VAL A 239 0.11 23.27 -5.71
CA VAL A 239 1.05 24.31 -5.24
C VAL A 239 0.46 25.11 -4.07
N GLU A 240 -0.85 25.38 -4.08
CA GLU A 240 -1.52 26.11 -3.00
C GLU A 240 -1.42 25.36 -1.65
N ASP A 241 -1.65 24.05 -1.68
CA ASP A 241 -1.54 23.18 -0.49
C ASP A 241 -0.07 23.06 -0.03
N VAL A 242 0.86 23.02 -0.99
CA VAL A 242 2.30 22.95 -0.74
C VAL A 242 2.83 24.22 -0.06
N ASP A 243 2.39 25.39 -0.53
CA ASP A 243 2.78 26.68 0.02
C ASP A 243 2.22 26.86 1.43
N GLN A 244 0.94 26.54 1.64
CA GLN A 244 0.34 26.55 2.98
C GLN A 244 1.11 25.65 3.96
N ARG A 245 1.51 24.44 3.52
CA ARG A 245 2.28 23.52 4.35
C ARG A 245 3.69 24.03 4.64
N ALA A 246 4.33 24.69 3.67
CA ALA A 246 5.65 25.29 3.86
C ALA A 246 5.62 26.36 4.96
N ASP A 247 4.59 27.21 4.96
CA ASP A 247 4.39 28.25 5.98
C ASP A 247 4.18 27.64 7.37
N GLU A 248 3.38 26.58 7.49
CA GLU A 248 3.18 25.85 8.75
C GLU A 248 4.47 25.23 9.30
N VAL A 249 5.28 24.63 8.41
CA VAL A 249 6.56 24.02 8.79
C VAL A 249 7.56 25.09 9.22
N ALA A 250 7.62 26.22 8.51
CA ALA A 250 8.47 27.36 8.87
C ALA A 250 8.05 27.96 10.23
N ALA A 251 6.76 28.08 10.50
CA ALA A 251 6.24 28.60 11.76
C ALA A 251 6.50 27.67 12.96
N ARG A 252 6.67 26.36 12.73
CA ARG A 252 7.01 25.36 13.76
C ARG A 252 8.52 25.19 13.99
N ALA A 253 9.36 25.69 13.08
CA ALA A 253 10.80 25.64 13.28
C ALA A 253 11.17 26.48 14.52
N PRO A 254 11.99 25.97 15.45
CA PRO A 254 12.34 26.69 16.66
C PRO A 254 12.99 28.03 16.29
N HIS A 255 12.44 29.12 16.84
CA HIS A 255 13.05 30.44 16.76
C HIS A 255 14.39 30.37 17.50
N VAL A 256 15.50 30.32 16.76
CA VAL A 256 16.83 30.46 17.35
C VAL A 256 16.94 31.94 17.75
N PRO A 257 16.95 32.28 19.05
CA PRO A 257 17.14 33.67 19.44
C PRO A 257 18.49 34.14 18.91
N GLU A 258 18.52 35.32 18.27
CA GLU A 258 19.76 35.95 17.83
C GLU A 258 20.72 36.05 19.02
N PRO A 259 22.03 35.76 18.82
CA PRO A 259 23.00 35.94 19.88
C PRO A 259 23.02 37.42 20.26
N VAL A 260 22.69 37.71 21.52
CA VAL A 260 22.79 39.04 22.11
C VAL A 260 24.27 39.44 22.05
N ALA A 261 24.55 40.52 21.32
CA ALA A 261 25.88 41.10 21.13
C ALA A 261 26.43 41.72 22.42
#